data_AF-A0AAU6HDZ7-F1
#
_entry.id   AF-A0AAU6HDZ7-F1
#
_cell.length_a   1.000
_cell.length_b   1.000
_cell.length_c   1.000
_cell.angle_alpha   90.00
_cell.angle_beta   90.00
_cell.angle_gamma   90.00
#
_symmetry.space_group_name_H-M   'P 1'
#
loop_
_entity.id
_entity.type
_entity.pdbx_description
1 polymer ?
#
loop_
_entity_poly.entity_id
_entity_poly.type
_entity_poly.pdbx_seq_one_letter_code
_entity_poly.pdbx_strand_id
1 'polypeptide(L)'
;MSTITGKAPSSPDIAHELGVGKNEIMRLIRKWGIPQHPVGQFTNPFASLDVELSAAMHSVSRTKNCTQRLQHLITASKHNTLRDAATELGVGWGTLNYQLKRIEEVAGFTILDFGRSRPLTVTEDGRTFLAEAMQLLDLLKGNRE
;
A
#
# COMPACT_ATOMS: atom_id res chain seq x y z
N MET A 1 -13.55 28.18 25.38
CA MET A 1 -13.29 26.74 25.62
C MET A 1 -13.07 26.11 24.25
N SER A 2 -11.82 25.81 23.89
CA SER A 2 -11.46 25.27 22.58
C SER A 2 -10.93 23.85 22.76
N THR A 3 -11.58 22.87 22.15
CA THR A 3 -11.11 21.47 22.09
C THR A 3 -10.53 21.20 20.71
N ILE A 4 -9.21 21.08 20.67
CA ILE A 4 -8.40 20.67 19.52
C ILE A 4 -8.40 19.14 19.42
N THR A 5 -8.96 18.61 18.32
CA THR A 5 -8.89 17.18 17.96
C THR A 5 -7.50 16.90 17.39
N GLY A 6 -6.60 16.34 18.21
CA GLY A 6 -5.20 16.09 17.86
C GLY A 6 -4.97 14.71 17.22
N LYS A 7 -4.66 14.71 15.92
CA LYS A 7 -3.96 13.64 15.20
C LYS A 7 -2.67 13.28 15.95
N ALA A 8 -2.43 12.00 16.24
CA ALA A 8 -1.18 11.58 16.88
C ALA A 8 0.02 11.88 15.95
N PRO A 9 0.98 12.74 16.37
CA PRO A 9 2.11 13.08 15.52
C PRO A 9 3.08 11.90 15.39
N SER A 10 3.61 11.72 14.18
CA SER A 10 4.60 10.70 13.88
C SER A 10 5.93 11.03 14.57
N SER A 11 6.73 10.04 14.97
CA SER A 11 8.03 10.22 15.63
C SER A 11 8.99 11.27 14.99
N PRO A 12 9.06 11.45 13.66
CA PRO A 12 9.87 12.53 13.06
C PRO A 12 9.29 13.94 13.24
N ASP A 13 7.97 14.10 13.39
CA ASP A 13 7.32 15.40 13.60
C ASP A 13 7.62 15.94 15.01
N ILE A 14 7.50 15.07 16.01
CA ILE A 14 7.85 15.36 17.42
C ILE A 14 9.33 15.73 17.56
N ALA A 15 10.20 15.12 16.73
CA ALA A 15 11.63 15.39 16.75
C ALA A 15 11.99 16.79 16.25
N HIS A 16 11.23 17.31 15.29
CA HIS A 16 11.47 18.64 14.74
C HIS A 16 10.93 19.76 15.65
N GLU A 17 9.86 19.48 16.41
CA GLU A 17 9.19 20.45 17.28
C GLU A 17 9.87 20.62 18.65
N LEU A 18 10.54 19.58 19.16
CA LEU A 18 11.19 19.59 20.48
C LEU A 18 12.71 19.84 20.45
N GLY A 19 13.33 19.96 19.27
CA GLY A 19 14.78 20.20 19.14
C GLY A 19 15.66 19.07 19.70
N VAL A 20 15.11 17.87 19.91
CA VAL A 20 15.81 16.75 20.53
C VAL A 20 16.25 15.74 19.47
N GLY A 21 17.53 15.38 19.51
CA GLY A 21 18.09 14.38 18.60
C GLY A 21 17.37 13.02 18.74
N LYS A 22 17.19 12.33 17.61
CA LYS A 22 16.57 10.99 17.48
C LYS A 22 16.90 10.00 18.61
N ASN A 23 18.13 10.03 19.12
CA ASN A 23 18.60 9.14 20.17
C ASN A 23 17.95 9.43 21.54
N GLU A 24 17.67 10.70 21.83
CA GLU A 24 17.02 11.12 23.07
C GLU A 24 15.53 10.75 23.06
N ILE A 25 14.87 10.87 21.90
CA ILE A 25 13.49 10.41 21.71
C ILE A 25 13.40 8.89 21.85
N MET A 26 14.35 8.14 21.28
CA MET A 26 14.42 6.69 21.46
C MET A 26 14.63 6.29 22.92
N ARG A 27 15.39 7.08 23.69
CA ARG A 27 15.58 6.90 25.14
C ARG A 27 14.27 7.13 25.90
N LEU A 28 13.51 8.16 25.54
CA LEU A 28 12.22 8.49 26.15
C LEU A 28 11.12 7.46 25.83
N ILE A 29 11.04 6.99 24.58
CA ILE A 29 10.10 5.94 24.16
C ILE A 29 10.33 4.65 24.95
N ARG A 30 11.60 4.26 25.15
CA ARG A 30 11.96 3.09 25.97
C ARG A 30 11.65 3.31 27.45
N LYS A 31 11.91 4.51 27.96
CA LYS A 31 11.63 4.90 29.36
C LYS A 31 10.13 4.87 29.69
N TRP A 32 9.27 5.23 28.74
CA TRP A 32 7.82 5.28 28.92
C TRP A 32 7.09 3.99 28.54
N GLY A 33 7.81 2.94 28.14
CA GLY A 33 7.22 1.62 27.87
C GLY A 33 6.22 1.61 26.70
N ILE A 34 6.29 2.60 25.79
CA ILE A 34 5.44 2.64 24.60
C ILE A 34 5.84 1.46 23.71
N PRO A 35 4.93 0.50 23.43
CA PRO A 35 5.23 -0.65 22.59
C PRO A 35 5.74 -0.19 21.24
N GLN A 36 7.02 -0.47 20.95
CA GLN A 36 7.57 -0.23 19.64
C GLN A 36 7.00 -1.27 18.69
N HIS A 37 6.38 -0.83 17.60
CA HIS A 37 6.08 -1.74 16.49
C HIS A 37 7.41 -2.36 16.03
N PRO A 38 7.53 -3.70 16.00
CA PRO A 38 8.76 -4.34 15.61
C PRO A 38 9.10 -3.95 14.17
N VAL A 39 10.36 -3.56 13.97
CA VAL A 39 10.93 -3.24 12.67
C VAL A 39 10.73 -4.43 11.72
N GLY A 40 9.77 -4.32 10.79
CA GLY A 40 9.43 -5.39 9.85
C GLY A 40 7.95 -5.73 9.78
N GLN A 41 7.13 -5.30 10.75
CA GLN A 41 5.67 -5.35 10.63
C GLN A 41 5.21 -4.11 9.87
N PHE A 42 4.92 -4.28 8.58
CA PHE A 42 4.21 -3.24 7.83
C PHE A 42 2.79 -3.18 8.36
N THR A 43 2.40 -2.03 8.92
CA THR A 43 1.03 -1.77 9.32
C THR A 43 0.13 -1.96 8.10
N ASN A 44 -0.85 -2.86 8.19
CA ASN A 44 -1.86 -3.02 7.16
C ASN A 44 -2.53 -1.64 6.97
N PRO A 45 -2.38 -1.00 5.80
CA PRO A 45 -2.90 0.36 5.59
C PRO A 45 -4.43 0.41 5.60
N PHE A 46 -5.07 -0.75 5.45
CA PHE A 46 -6.52 -0.90 5.51
C PHE A 46 -7.01 -1.30 6.91
N ALA A 47 -6.13 -1.42 7.92
CA ALA A 47 -6.52 -1.86 9.26
C ALA A 47 -7.53 -0.93 9.96
N SER A 48 -7.59 0.35 9.55
CA SER A 48 -8.55 1.32 10.08
C SER A 48 -9.88 1.33 9.30
N LEU A 49 -9.99 0.58 8.21
CA LEU A 49 -11.22 0.43 7.45
C LEU A 49 -12.06 -0.67 8.10
N ASP A 50 -13.33 -0.40 8.39
CA ASP A 50 -14.29 -1.38 8.88
C ASP A 50 -14.82 -2.23 7.71
N VAL A 51 -13.90 -2.93 7.04
CA VAL A 51 -14.18 -3.73 5.84
C VAL A 51 -13.47 -5.07 5.96
N GLU A 52 -14.20 -6.15 5.68
CA GLU A 52 -13.62 -7.48 5.56
C GLU A 52 -12.82 -7.59 4.26
N LEU A 53 -11.54 -7.94 4.37
CA LEU A 53 -10.66 -8.14 3.22
C LEU A 53 -10.72 -9.59 2.77
N SER A 54 -10.61 -9.83 1.47
CA SER A 54 -10.37 -11.18 0.95
C SER A 54 -9.06 -11.75 1.47
N ALA A 55 -8.92 -13.08 1.51
CA ALA A 55 -7.68 -13.72 1.96
C ALA A 55 -6.44 -13.26 1.16
N ALA A 56 -6.61 -13.02 -0.14
CA ALA A 56 -5.57 -12.50 -1.02
C ALA A 56 -5.22 -11.05 -0.67
N MET A 57 -6.21 -10.18 -0.46
CA MET A 57 -5.98 -8.79 -0.08
C MET A 57 -5.40 -8.66 1.32
N HIS A 58 -5.79 -9.53 2.27
CA HIS A 58 -5.15 -9.67 3.57
C HIS A 58 -3.66 -10.03 3.46
N SER A 59 -3.27 -10.82 2.45
CA SER A 59 -1.88 -11.19 2.23
C SER A 59 -1.09 -10.05 1.59
N VAL A 60 -1.66 -9.40 0.57
CA VAL A 60 -1.03 -8.28 -0.13
C VAL A 60 -0.90 -7.04 0.78
N SER A 61 -1.88 -6.76 1.62
CA SER A 61 -1.88 -5.59 2.52
C SER A 61 -0.77 -5.60 3.57
N ARG A 62 -0.26 -6.79 3.94
CA ARG A 62 0.89 -6.96 4.85
C ARG A 62 2.25 -6.72 4.17
N THR A 63 2.26 -6.46 2.87
CA THR A 63 3.52 -6.23 2.13
C THR A 63 3.92 -4.75 2.12
N LYS A 64 5.23 -4.50 2.00
CA LYS A 64 5.77 -3.14 1.86
C LYS A 64 5.20 -2.45 0.62
N ASN A 65 4.82 -1.18 0.77
CA ASN A 65 4.33 -0.31 -0.31
C ASN A 65 3.10 -0.88 -1.03
N CYS A 66 2.25 -1.65 -0.34
CA CYS A 66 1.09 -2.31 -0.94
C CYS A 66 0.12 -1.32 -1.60
N THR A 67 -0.17 -0.16 -0.99
CA THR A 67 -1.03 0.87 -1.60
C THR A 67 -0.51 1.36 -2.94
N GLN A 68 0.78 1.71 -3.02
CA GLN A 68 1.42 2.14 -4.27
C GLN A 68 1.39 1.03 -5.32
N ARG A 69 1.68 -0.21 -4.91
CA ARG A 69 1.66 -1.37 -5.81
C ARG A 69 0.26 -1.67 -6.35
N LEU A 70 -0.77 -1.54 -5.52
CA LEU A 70 -2.16 -1.67 -5.94
C LEU A 70 -2.57 -0.55 -6.90
N GLN A 71 -2.14 0.70 -6.67
CA GLN A 71 -2.36 1.80 -7.59
C GLN A 71 -1.70 1.55 -8.96
N HIS A 72 -0.46 1.05 -8.96
CA HIS A 72 0.25 0.69 -10.19
C HIS A 72 -0.45 -0.46 -10.93
N LEU A 73 -0.95 -1.46 -10.20
CA LEU A 73 -1.72 -2.57 -10.77
C LEU A 73 -3.03 -2.09 -11.42
N ILE A 74 -3.78 -1.21 -10.75
CA ILE A 74 -5.02 -0.62 -11.29
C ILE A 74 -4.74 0.26 -12.51
N THR A 75 -3.61 0.96 -12.53
CA THR A 75 -3.22 1.74 -13.71
C THR A 75 -2.82 0.80 -14.84
N ALA A 76 -2.01 -0.22 -14.56
CA ALA A 76 -1.57 -1.20 -15.54
C ALA A 76 -2.72 -1.96 -16.21
N SER A 77 -3.80 -2.27 -15.48
CA SER A 77 -4.97 -2.96 -16.04
C SER A 77 -5.78 -2.12 -17.04
N LYS A 78 -5.56 -0.80 -17.10
CA LYS A 78 -6.20 0.10 -18.08
C LYS A 78 -5.45 0.15 -19.42
N HIS A 79 -4.25 -0.40 -19.49
CA HIS A 79 -3.42 -0.37 -20.68
C HIS A 79 -3.33 -1.72 -21.37
N ASN A 80 -3.23 -1.68 -22.70
CA ASN A 80 -3.03 -2.88 -23.52
C ASN A 80 -1.62 -3.47 -23.35
N THR A 81 -0.65 -2.67 -22.91
CA THR A 81 0.72 -3.11 -22.68
C THR A 81 1.28 -2.55 -21.38
N LEU A 82 2.16 -3.34 -20.75
CA LEU A 82 2.85 -2.92 -19.54
C LEU A 82 3.84 -1.77 -19.78
N ARG A 83 4.31 -1.59 -21.02
CA ARG A 83 5.21 -0.49 -21.39
C ARG A 83 4.46 0.84 -21.37
N ASP A 84 3.24 0.86 -21.89
CA ASP A 84 2.41 2.07 -21.87
C ASP A 84 2.05 2.45 -20.44
N ALA A 85 1.66 1.47 -19.62
CA ALA A 85 1.42 1.65 -18.19
C ALA A 85 2.66 2.19 -17.44
N ALA A 86 3.84 1.63 -17.71
CA ALA A 86 5.08 2.08 -17.09
C ALA A 86 5.42 3.53 -17.47
N THR A 87 5.11 3.91 -18.72
CA THR A 87 5.31 5.28 -19.22
C THR A 87 4.36 6.26 -18.53
N GLU A 88 3.07 5.91 -18.39
CA GLU A 88 2.10 6.74 -17.65
C GLU A 88 2.49 6.91 -16.18
N LEU A 89 2.94 5.82 -15.54
CA LEU A 89 3.35 5.82 -14.14
C LEU A 89 4.73 6.47 -13.89
N GLY A 90 5.48 6.80 -14.94
CA GLY A 90 6.85 7.32 -14.83
C GLY A 90 7.84 6.33 -14.19
N VAL A 91 7.58 5.02 -14.28
CA VAL A 91 8.43 3.97 -13.71
C VAL A 91 9.08 3.12 -14.79
N GLY A 92 10.20 2.47 -14.47
CA GLY A 92 10.82 1.51 -15.39
C GLY A 92 9.92 0.29 -15.61
N TRP A 93 9.83 -0.19 -16.87
CA TRP A 93 9.07 -1.40 -17.20
C TRP A 93 9.46 -2.61 -16.35
N GLY A 94 10.76 -2.83 -16.13
CA GLY A 94 11.25 -3.93 -15.29
C GLY A 94 10.85 -3.79 -13.83
N THR A 95 10.81 -2.57 -13.32
CA THR A 95 10.34 -2.25 -11.96
C THR A 95 8.85 -2.54 -11.82
N LEU A 96 8.03 -2.09 -12.79
CA LEU A 96 6.60 -2.34 -12.79
C LEU A 96 6.31 -3.85 -12.89
N ASN A 97 6.95 -4.54 -13.83
CA ASN A 97 6.81 -5.99 -14.00
C ASN A 97 7.15 -6.75 -12.72
N TYR A 98 8.26 -6.40 -12.06
CA TYR A 98 8.63 -6.98 -10.77
C TYR A 98 7.57 -6.72 -9.70
N GLN A 99 7.06 -5.49 -9.60
CA GLN A 99 6.03 -5.15 -8.62
C GLN A 99 4.75 -5.96 -8.84
N LEU A 100 4.29 -6.10 -10.09
CA LEU A 100 3.08 -6.87 -10.40
C LEU A 100 3.27 -8.36 -10.12
N LYS A 101 4.40 -8.94 -10.52
CA LYS A 101 4.72 -10.35 -10.21
C LYS A 101 4.74 -10.62 -8.70
N ARG A 102 5.27 -9.69 -7.91
CA ARG A 102 5.25 -9.82 -6.45
C ARG A 102 3.84 -9.74 -5.85
N ILE A 103 2.93 -8.99 -6.45
CA ILE A 103 1.52 -8.98 -6.01
C ILE A 103 0.89 -10.34 -6.34
N GLU A 104 1.06 -10.84 -7.56
CA GLU A 104 0.53 -12.14 -7.99
C GLU A 104 1.06 -13.30 -7.14
N GLU A 105 2.35 -13.32 -6.84
CA GLU A 105 2.98 -14.31 -5.93
C GLU A 105 2.36 -14.30 -4.54
N VAL A 106 2.04 -13.12 -4.00
CA VAL A 106 1.48 -12.97 -2.65
C VAL A 106 -0.03 -13.24 -2.64
N ALA A 107 -0.73 -12.87 -3.71
CA ALA A 107 -2.15 -13.14 -3.90
C ALA A 107 -2.41 -14.63 -4.15
N GLY A 108 -1.44 -15.35 -4.74
CA GLY A 108 -1.52 -16.77 -5.04
C GLY A 108 -2.16 -17.11 -6.39
N PHE A 109 -2.45 -16.10 -7.22
CA PHE A 109 -3.05 -16.27 -8.55
C PHE A 109 -2.59 -15.18 -9.52
N THR A 110 -2.76 -15.45 -10.81
CA THR A 110 -2.48 -14.51 -11.88
C THR A 110 -3.59 -13.47 -11.96
N ILE A 111 -3.25 -12.19 -11.88
CA ILE A 111 -4.19 -11.07 -11.98
C ILE A 111 -4.23 -10.56 -13.42
N LEU A 112 -3.06 -10.47 -14.05
CA LEU A 112 -2.89 -10.01 -15.43
C LEU A 112 -2.28 -11.12 -16.26
N ASP A 113 -3.01 -11.60 -17.26
CA ASP A 113 -2.51 -12.54 -18.24
C ASP A 113 -1.74 -11.81 -19.34
N PHE A 114 -0.48 -12.22 -19.50
CA PHE A 114 0.49 -11.72 -20.48
C PHE A 114 0.70 -12.74 -21.61
N GLY A 115 -0.36 -13.46 -22.02
CA GLY A 115 -0.31 -14.46 -23.09
C GLY A 115 0.41 -13.99 -24.37
N ARG A 116 0.75 -14.94 -25.25
CA ARG A 116 1.47 -14.64 -26.52
C ARG A 116 0.76 -13.60 -27.40
N SER A 117 -0.56 -13.47 -27.27
CA SER A 117 -1.36 -12.49 -27.99
C SER A 117 -1.65 -11.30 -27.08
N ARG A 118 -1.12 -10.13 -27.44
CA ARG A 118 -1.63 -8.85 -26.93
C ARG A 118 -3.10 -8.72 -27.34
N PRO A 119 -3.98 -8.15 -26.51
CA PRO A 119 -3.70 -7.24 -25.38
C PRO A 119 -3.60 -7.91 -24.00
N LEU A 120 -3.01 -7.17 -23.03
CA LEU A 120 -3.00 -7.52 -21.62
C LEU A 120 -4.43 -7.76 -21.11
N THR A 121 -4.71 -8.94 -20.58
CA THR A 121 -6.07 -9.33 -20.18
C THR A 121 -6.13 -9.55 -18.67
N VAL A 122 -7.14 -8.97 -18.01
CA VAL A 122 -7.39 -9.22 -16.58
C VAL A 122 -8.13 -10.55 -16.44
N THR A 123 -7.61 -11.45 -15.60
CA THR A 123 -8.25 -12.73 -15.28
C THR A 123 -9.57 -12.52 -14.52
N GLU A 124 -10.39 -13.56 -14.39
CA GLU A 124 -11.64 -13.45 -13.63
C GLU A 124 -11.40 -13.13 -12.16
N ASP A 125 -10.53 -13.88 -11.49
CA ASP A 125 -10.09 -13.59 -10.12
C ASP A 125 -9.42 -12.22 -10.01
N GLY A 126 -8.65 -11.84 -11.04
CA GLY A 126 -8.02 -10.53 -11.14
C GLY A 126 -9.04 -9.38 -11.16
N ARG A 127 -10.20 -9.55 -11.81
CA ARG A 127 -11.25 -8.52 -11.83
C ARG A 127 -11.85 -8.32 -10.44
N THR A 128 -12.13 -9.40 -9.71
CA THR A 128 -12.64 -9.35 -8.33
C THR A 128 -11.61 -8.67 -7.42
N PHE A 129 -10.34 -9.06 -7.53
CA PHE A 129 -9.25 -8.47 -6.76
C PHE A 129 -9.05 -6.97 -7.06
N LEU A 130 -9.13 -6.57 -8.32
CA LEU A 130 -9.03 -5.17 -8.72
C LEU A 130 -10.20 -4.33 -8.20
N ALA A 131 -11.43 -4.87 -8.24
CA ALA A 131 -12.60 -4.19 -7.71
C ALA A 131 -12.45 -3.92 -6.19
N GLU A 132 -12.02 -4.94 -5.44
CA GLU A 132 -11.69 -4.81 -4.02
C GLU A 132 -10.59 -3.77 -3.79
N ALA A 133 -9.49 -3.83 -4.56
CA ALA A 133 -8.39 -2.88 -4.46
C ALA A 133 -8.84 -1.43 -4.72
N MET A 134 -9.71 -1.22 -5.71
CA MET A 134 -10.26 0.10 -6.04
C MET A 134 -11.11 0.65 -4.90
N GLN A 135 -12.02 -0.16 -4.35
CA GLN A 135 -12.87 0.22 -3.22
C GLN A 135 -12.03 0.61 -1.99
N LEU A 136 -11.03 -0.20 -1.64
CA LEU A 136 -10.18 0.06 -0.48
C LEU A 136 -9.34 1.32 -0.63
N LEU A 137 -8.81 1.57 -1.84
CA LEU A 137 -8.05 2.78 -2.11
C LEU A 137 -8.93 4.04 -2.13
N ASP A 138 -10.18 3.92 -2.54
CA ASP A 138 -11.15 5.00 -2.50
C ASP A 138 -11.54 5.34 -1.05
N LEU A 139 -11.89 4.34 -0.24
CA LEU A 139 -12.14 4.49 1.18
C LEU A 139 -10.96 5.12 1.93
N LEU A 140 -9.73 4.72 1.59
CA LEU A 140 -8.53 5.28 2.19
C LEU A 140 -8.30 6.75 1.82
N LYS A 141 -8.78 7.20 0.64
CA LYS A 141 -8.73 8.61 0.25
C LYS A 141 -9.82 9.42 0.98
N GLY A 142 -11.04 8.91 1.04
CA GLY A 142 -12.16 9.57 1.72
C GLY A 142 -11.94 9.71 3.24
N ASN A 143 -11.20 8.79 3.88
CA ASN A 143 -10.89 8.88 5.30
C ASN A 143 -9.72 9.84 5.65
N ARG A 144 -9.17 10.55 4.66
CA ARG A 144 -8.08 11.53 4.86
C ARG A 144 -8.53 12.99 4.77
N GLU A 145 -9.80 13.22 4.44
CA GLU A 145 -10.46 14.54 4.47
C GLU A 145 -11.06 14.82 5.84
#